data_AF-A0A916YQK7-F1
#
_entry.id   AF-A0A916YQK7-F1
#
_cell.length_a   1.000
_cell.length_b   1.000
_cell.length_c   1.000
_cell.angle_alpha   90.00
_cell.angle_beta   90.00
_cell.angle_gamma   90.00
#
_symmetry.space_group_name_H-M   'P 1'
#
loop_
_entity.id
_entity.type
_entity.pdbx_description
1 polymer ?
#
loop_
_entity_poly.entity_id
_entity_poly.type
_entity_poly.pdbx_seq_one_letter_code
_entity_poly.pdbx_strand_id
1 'polypeptide(L)'
;MNSLKSRIAVRLVSAALLSLMIAGCQIQTGGPSSISDGNSQPNGQADGNSTPTDSPQQTINKSKTNGESPVIHVSGDNEKSEADAKTESTTLKNTASESNAEKKWDPQAPMLRQIAVLDLQSDLDKSLGKPAESYTFEDGGDQLTVHEYSGYSIGFGQNKKVKFIEVFDSKASTGLNGLRVGDPEKSALNLLGKPDTHTASVLAYKAKDALLKLDLDPENNKIISIKLFADS
;
A
#
# COMPACT_ATOMS: atom_id res chain seq x y z
N MET A 1 -48.54 -21.82 35.08
CA MET A 1 -47.54 -22.49 34.22
C MET A 1 -48.29 -23.18 33.09
N ASN A 2 -48.50 -22.50 31.96
CA ASN A 2 -49.34 -23.02 30.87
C ASN A 2 -48.61 -23.05 29.52
N SER A 3 -48.72 -24.25 28.92
CA SER A 3 -48.65 -24.66 27.50
C SER A 3 -47.35 -24.52 26.71
N LEU A 4 -46.70 -25.68 26.51
CA LEU A 4 -45.71 -25.95 25.48
C LEU A 4 -46.18 -27.18 24.66
N LYS A 5 -46.75 -26.97 23.46
CA LYS A 5 -46.93 -27.97 22.38
C LYS A 5 -47.05 -27.20 21.06
N SER A 6 -46.07 -27.28 20.17
CA SER A 6 -45.88 -28.29 19.11
C SER A 6 -46.15 -27.66 17.73
N ARG A 7 -45.15 -27.66 16.85
CA ARG A 7 -45.36 -27.83 15.41
C ARG A 7 -44.30 -28.77 14.85
N ILE A 8 -44.82 -29.80 14.20
CA ILE A 8 -44.15 -30.96 13.62
C ILE A 8 -43.59 -30.59 12.24
N ALA A 9 -42.50 -31.26 11.88
CA ALA A 9 -41.78 -31.23 10.61
C ALA A 9 -42.62 -31.67 9.39
N VAL A 10 -42.13 -31.38 8.17
CA VAL A 10 -41.71 -32.37 7.14
C VAL A 10 -41.51 -31.69 5.75
N ARG A 11 -40.27 -31.87 5.25
CA ARG A 11 -39.66 -32.02 3.90
C ARG A 11 -40.39 -31.71 2.58
N LEU A 12 -39.60 -31.30 1.57
CA LEU A 12 -39.56 -31.69 0.12
C LEU A 12 -38.29 -31.04 -0.51
N VAL A 13 -37.19 -31.72 -0.87
CA VAL A 13 -36.79 -32.46 -2.10
C VAL A 13 -37.06 -31.75 -3.45
N SER A 14 -35.99 -31.37 -4.16
CA SER A 14 -35.81 -31.36 -5.64
C SER A 14 -34.35 -30.91 -5.93
N ALA A 15 -33.41 -31.73 -6.39
CA ALA A 15 -33.25 -32.52 -7.62
C ALA A 15 -32.99 -31.68 -8.90
N ALA A 16 -31.71 -31.68 -9.31
CA ALA A 16 -31.15 -31.63 -10.66
C ALA A 16 -31.37 -30.40 -11.58
N LEU A 17 -30.28 -29.83 -12.09
CA LEU A 17 -29.87 -30.03 -13.51
C LEU A 17 -28.47 -29.42 -13.77
N LEU A 18 -27.57 -30.28 -14.21
CA LEU A 18 -26.21 -30.01 -14.64
C LEU A 18 -26.24 -29.72 -16.16
N SER A 19 -25.86 -28.53 -16.60
CA SER A 19 -25.69 -28.22 -18.02
C SER A 19 -24.25 -27.80 -18.29
N LEU A 20 -23.46 -28.76 -18.77
CA LEU A 20 -22.14 -28.57 -19.37
C LEU A 20 -22.33 -28.02 -20.80
N MET A 21 -21.75 -26.87 -21.12
CA MET A 21 -21.51 -26.46 -22.51
C MET A 21 -20.06 -25.99 -22.62
N ILE A 22 -19.20 -26.89 -23.09
CA ILE A 22 -17.84 -26.59 -23.52
C ILE A 22 -17.91 -26.27 -25.02
N ALA A 23 -17.84 -25.00 -25.39
CA ALA A 23 -17.60 -24.57 -26.76
C ALA A 23 -16.13 -24.16 -26.87
N GLY A 24 -15.34 -25.01 -27.54
CA GLY A 24 -13.94 -24.76 -27.83
C GLY A 24 -13.78 -23.80 -29.02
N CYS A 25 -12.88 -22.82 -28.87
CA CYS A 25 -12.34 -22.08 -30.00
C CYS A 25 -10.94 -22.63 -30.33
N GLN A 26 -10.80 -22.99 -31.61
CA GLN A 26 -9.64 -23.62 -32.20
C GLN A 26 -8.45 -22.65 -32.24
N ILE A 27 -7.29 -23.13 -31.80
CA ILE A 27 -6.00 -22.45 -31.95
C ILE A 27 -5.55 -22.63 -33.39
N GLN A 28 -5.57 -21.56 -34.17
CA GLN A 28 -5.01 -21.52 -35.52
C GLN A 28 -3.51 -21.23 -35.45
N THR A 29 -2.70 -22.27 -35.59
CA THR A 29 -1.26 -22.17 -35.84
C THR A 29 -1.02 -21.91 -37.33
N GLY A 30 -0.65 -20.68 -37.68
CA GLY A 30 -0.11 -20.32 -38.99
C GLY A 30 1.35 -19.89 -38.84
N GLY A 31 2.27 -20.68 -39.41
CA GLY A 31 3.71 -20.42 -39.50
C GLY A 31 4.08 -19.37 -40.57
N PRO A 32 5.35 -19.31 -41.01
CA PRO A 32 6.15 -18.09 -40.90
C PRO A 32 6.40 -17.34 -42.22
N SER A 33 6.94 -16.12 -42.05
CA SER A 33 7.82 -15.36 -42.96
C SER A 33 7.20 -14.73 -44.22
N SER A 34 7.17 -13.39 -44.23
CA SER A 34 7.52 -12.60 -45.41
C SER A 34 8.07 -11.24 -44.98
N ILE A 35 9.35 -11.05 -45.30
CA ILE A 35 10.08 -9.79 -45.23
C ILE A 35 9.59 -8.95 -46.41
N SER A 36 9.20 -7.71 -46.16
CA SER A 36 9.12 -6.68 -47.20
C SER A 36 9.35 -5.32 -46.57
N ASP A 37 10.52 -4.79 -46.87
CA ASP A 37 10.89 -3.39 -46.74
C ASP A 37 9.93 -2.51 -47.56
N GLY A 38 9.46 -1.43 -46.94
CA GLY A 38 8.52 -0.49 -47.55
C GLY A 38 8.55 0.85 -46.82
N ASN A 39 9.62 1.60 -47.07
CA ASN A 39 9.77 3.00 -46.69
C ASN A 39 8.60 3.85 -47.19
N SER A 40 7.83 4.49 -46.30
CA SER A 40 6.94 5.63 -46.62
C SER A 40 6.60 6.41 -45.35
N GLN A 41 7.26 7.57 -45.22
CA GLN A 41 6.89 8.67 -44.32
C GLN A 41 5.59 9.34 -44.81
N PRO A 42 4.77 9.87 -43.89
CA PRO A 42 4.40 11.27 -44.05
C PRO A 42 4.52 12.06 -42.74
N ASN A 43 4.97 13.30 -42.93
CA ASN A 43 5.07 14.37 -41.95
C ASN A 43 3.69 15.04 -41.77
N GLY A 44 3.27 15.29 -40.53
CA GLY A 44 2.04 15.99 -40.20
C GLY A 44 2.05 16.43 -38.73
N GLN A 45 2.13 17.74 -38.52
CA GLN A 45 2.34 18.44 -37.26
C GLN A 45 1.03 19.08 -36.77
N ALA A 46 0.70 18.95 -35.47
CA ALA A 46 0.17 20.02 -34.60
C ALA A 46 -0.26 19.49 -33.20
N ASP A 47 0.45 19.99 -32.19
CA ASP A 47 0.06 20.46 -30.84
C ASP A 47 -1.00 19.73 -30.00
N GLY A 48 -0.53 19.24 -28.83
CA GLY A 48 -1.35 18.79 -27.71
C GLY A 48 -0.51 18.49 -26.47
N ASN A 49 -0.26 19.53 -25.67
CA ASN A 49 0.50 19.54 -24.42
C ASN A 49 0.11 18.36 -23.50
N SER A 50 1.00 17.37 -23.35
CA SER A 50 0.82 16.21 -22.48
C SER A 50 1.97 16.13 -21.49
N THR A 51 1.68 16.46 -20.23
CA THR A 51 2.50 16.09 -19.07
C THR A 51 2.74 14.58 -19.04
N PRO A 52 3.99 14.10 -18.89
CA PRO A 52 4.24 12.68 -18.75
C PRO A 52 3.82 12.22 -17.34
N THR A 53 2.72 11.47 -17.27
CA THR A 53 2.37 10.66 -16.09
C THR A 53 3.25 9.41 -16.14
N ASP A 54 4.24 9.38 -15.25
CA ASP A 54 5.22 8.30 -15.14
C ASP A 54 4.56 7.05 -14.54
N SER A 55 4.16 6.10 -15.40
CA SER A 55 3.75 4.76 -15.00
C SER A 55 4.96 3.83 -15.06
N PRO A 56 5.23 2.99 -14.05
CA PRO A 56 6.55 2.37 -13.83
C PRO A 56 6.92 1.21 -14.77
N GLN A 57 6.32 1.09 -15.95
CA GLN A 57 6.55 -0.07 -16.83
C GLN A 57 7.55 0.14 -17.98
N GLN A 58 8.33 1.23 -17.98
CA GLN A 58 9.36 1.46 -19.00
C GLN A 58 10.63 2.03 -18.36
N THR A 59 11.71 1.24 -18.29
CA THR A 59 13.14 1.62 -18.57
C THR A 59 14.15 0.68 -17.88
N ILE A 60 14.18 -0.59 -18.30
CA ILE A 60 15.44 -1.35 -18.31
C ILE A 60 16.20 -0.90 -19.57
N ASN A 61 17.13 0.06 -19.42
CA ASN A 61 18.39 0.19 -20.19
C ASN A 61 18.93 1.64 -20.17
N LYS A 62 19.83 1.94 -19.22
CA LYS A 62 21.10 2.64 -19.49
C LYS A 62 21.94 2.73 -18.21
N SER A 63 23.00 1.92 -18.15
CA SER A 63 24.12 2.09 -17.22
C SER A 63 25.31 2.74 -17.93
N LYS A 64 26.22 3.31 -17.11
CA LYS A 64 27.54 3.93 -17.36
C LYS A 64 27.51 5.47 -17.31
N THR A 65 28.34 6.19 -16.54
CA THR A 65 29.66 5.89 -15.97
C THR A 65 30.09 7.04 -15.02
N ASN A 66 30.88 6.71 -13.98
CA ASN A 66 31.81 7.51 -13.14
C ASN A 66 31.28 8.79 -12.44
N GLY A 67 31.70 9.18 -11.23
CA GLY A 67 32.84 8.86 -10.39
C GLY A 67 33.21 10.13 -9.59
N GLU A 68 33.91 9.95 -8.48
CA GLU A 68 34.70 10.97 -7.75
C GLU A 68 34.06 11.69 -6.53
N SER A 69 34.58 11.34 -5.34
CA SER A 69 34.61 12.16 -4.13
C SER A 69 35.80 13.12 -4.14
N PRO A 70 35.75 14.21 -3.37
CA PRO A 70 36.90 14.60 -2.53
C PRO A 70 36.44 14.89 -1.08
N VAL A 71 37.05 14.31 -0.04
CA VAL A 71 38.34 14.61 0.64
C VAL A 71 38.36 15.93 1.42
N ILE A 72 38.71 15.75 2.69
CA ILE A 72 38.82 16.65 3.84
C ILE A 72 40.00 17.63 3.71
N HIS A 73 39.85 18.85 4.27
CA HIS A 73 40.99 19.70 4.62
C HIS A 73 40.83 20.27 6.04
N VAL A 74 41.90 20.12 6.84
CA VAL A 74 42.08 20.59 8.22
C VAL A 74 43.21 21.63 8.22
N SER A 75 43.03 22.71 8.98
CA SER A 75 44.06 23.54 9.64
C SER A 75 43.36 24.18 10.86
N GLY A 76 43.77 24.00 12.14
CA GLY A 76 45.02 24.44 12.80
C GLY A 76 44.87 25.93 13.17
N ASP A 77 44.96 26.45 14.41
CA ASP A 77 45.59 26.02 15.67
C ASP A 77 45.01 26.80 16.88
N ASN A 78 45.24 26.25 18.09
CA ASN A 78 45.48 26.87 19.43
C ASN A 78 44.59 28.05 19.89
N GLU A 79 44.09 28.14 21.12
CA GLU A 79 44.83 28.01 22.38
C GLU A 79 43.85 28.00 23.59
N LYS A 80 44.34 27.42 24.66
CA LYS A 80 43.75 27.15 25.99
C LYS A 80 43.17 28.39 26.70
N SER A 81 41.96 28.27 27.27
CA SER A 81 41.58 28.98 28.50
C SER A 81 40.47 28.24 29.24
N GLU A 82 40.80 27.73 30.42
CA GLU A 82 39.85 27.26 31.43
C GLU A 82 39.35 28.46 32.24
N ALA A 83 38.03 28.64 32.37
CA ALA A 83 37.42 29.15 33.59
C ALA A 83 35.91 28.88 33.61
N ASP A 84 35.53 28.22 34.68
CA ASP A 84 34.21 27.87 35.18
C ASP A 84 33.29 29.08 35.39
N ALA A 85 32.05 29.04 34.90
CA ALA A 85 30.90 29.75 35.49
C ALA A 85 29.55 29.31 34.87
N LYS A 86 28.89 28.38 35.56
CA LYS A 86 27.45 28.31 35.82
C LYS A 86 26.51 28.96 34.78
N THR A 87 26.07 28.18 33.79
CA THR A 87 24.90 28.54 32.98
C THR A 87 23.62 28.22 33.74
N GLU A 88 22.86 29.27 34.06
CA GLU A 88 21.51 29.16 34.58
C GLU A 88 20.62 28.44 33.54
N SER A 89 19.97 27.38 34.00
CA SER A 89 18.94 26.65 33.26
C SER A 89 17.75 27.57 33.01
N THR A 90 17.75 28.28 31.89
CA THR A 90 16.54 28.92 31.38
C THR A 90 15.65 27.81 30.83
N THR A 91 14.69 27.43 31.66
CA THR A 91 13.50 26.66 31.28
C THR A 91 12.79 27.39 30.14
N LEU A 92 13.20 27.10 28.90
CA LEU A 92 12.39 27.35 27.73
C LEU A 92 11.26 26.33 27.80
N LYS A 93 10.15 26.81 28.35
CA LYS A 93 8.83 26.21 28.21
C LYS A 93 8.52 26.22 26.71
N ASN A 94 9.02 25.22 26.00
CA ASN A 94 8.50 24.87 24.69
C ASN A 94 7.04 24.51 24.93
N THR A 95 6.16 25.44 24.57
CA THR A 95 4.75 25.18 24.34
C THR A 95 4.73 24.02 23.35
N ALA A 96 4.53 22.81 23.88
CA ALA A 96 4.23 21.63 23.11
C ALA A 96 2.94 21.97 22.34
N SER A 97 3.13 22.39 21.09
CA SER A 97 2.13 22.13 20.06
C SER A 97 1.82 20.65 20.20
N GLU A 98 0.54 20.30 20.39
CA GLU A 98 0.06 18.93 20.34
C GLU A 98 0.48 18.35 18.98
N SER A 99 1.70 17.83 18.91
CA SER A 99 2.10 16.93 17.85
C SER A 99 1.15 15.77 18.00
N ASN A 100 0.22 15.65 17.06
CA ASN A 100 -0.66 14.52 16.91
C ASN A 100 0.23 13.27 16.79
N ALA A 101 0.56 12.70 17.94
CA ALA A 101 1.54 11.63 18.03
C ALA A 101 0.90 10.42 17.36
N GLU A 102 1.43 10.02 16.20
CA GLU A 102 0.94 8.84 15.50
C GLU A 102 1.02 7.64 16.44
N LYS A 103 -0.06 6.86 16.51
CA LYS A 103 -0.16 5.73 17.42
C LYS A 103 0.86 4.66 17.03
N LYS A 104 1.43 3.99 18.03
CA LYS A 104 2.26 2.81 17.82
C LYS A 104 1.41 1.68 17.22
N TRP A 105 2.02 0.89 16.34
CA TRP A 105 1.45 -0.36 15.84
C TRP A 105 1.00 -1.27 17.00
N ASP A 106 -0.24 -1.76 16.89
CA ASP A 106 -0.87 -2.64 17.86
C ASP A 106 -1.50 -3.84 17.12
N PRO A 107 -0.92 -5.04 17.20
CA PRO A 107 -1.46 -6.21 16.52
C PRO A 107 -2.80 -6.68 17.09
N GLN A 108 -3.26 -6.19 18.25
CA GLN A 108 -4.58 -6.51 18.79
C GLN A 108 -5.68 -5.56 18.28
N ALA A 109 -5.30 -4.41 17.73
CA ALA A 109 -6.17 -3.42 17.12
C ALA A 109 -5.49 -2.85 15.87
N PRO A 110 -5.28 -3.68 14.83
CA PRO A 110 -4.51 -3.30 13.66
C PRO A 110 -5.22 -2.22 12.86
N MET A 111 -4.49 -1.15 12.54
CA MET A 111 -5.00 -0.03 11.74
C MET A 111 -3.93 0.46 10.78
N LEU A 112 -4.37 0.93 9.62
CA LEU A 112 -3.56 1.65 8.65
C LEU A 112 -4.30 2.93 8.28
N ARG A 113 -3.62 4.07 8.31
CA ARG A 113 -4.21 5.42 8.18
C ARG A 113 -5.35 5.68 9.18
N GLN A 114 -5.27 5.11 10.38
CA GLN A 114 -6.34 5.15 11.39
C GLN A 114 -7.65 4.51 10.90
N ILE A 115 -7.57 3.57 9.95
CA ILE A 115 -8.69 2.78 9.44
C ILE A 115 -8.41 1.32 9.80
N ALA A 116 -9.38 0.67 10.44
CA ALA A 116 -9.30 -0.76 10.71
C ALA A 116 -9.92 -1.56 9.56
N VAL A 117 -9.48 -2.80 9.41
CA VAL A 117 -10.23 -3.76 8.61
C VAL A 117 -11.59 -4.00 9.26
N LEU A 118 -12.57 -4.38 8.43
CA LEU A 118 -13.96 -4.61 8.84
C LEU A 118 -14.76 -3.36 9.26
N ASP A 119 -14.15 -2.17 9.27
CA ASP A 119 -14.85 -0.90 9.43
C ASP A 119 -15.92 -0.73 8.34
N LEU A 120 -17.05 -0.12 8.68
CA LEU A 120 -18.13 0.14 7.73
C LEU A 120 -17.79 1.34 6.85
N GLN A 121 -18.01 1.20 5.54
CA GLN A 121 -17.83 2.28 4.58
C GLN A 121 -18.57 3.56 5.00
N SER A 122 -19.81 3.43 5.50
CA SER A 122 -20.64 4.56 5.94
C SER A 122 -20.05 5.38 7.09
N ASP A 123 -19.17 4.79 7.90
CA ASP A 123 -18.50 5.50 8.98
C ASP A 123 -17.26 6.24 8.50
N LEU A 124 -16.59 5.69 7.48
CA LEU A 124 -15.42 6.31 6.85
C LEU A 124 -15.78 7.44 5.89
N ASP A 125 -16.92 7.34 5.18
CA ASP A 125 -17.37 8.38 4.25
C ASP A 125 -17.51 9.76 4.92
N LYS A 126 -17.74 9.79 6.24
CA LYS A 126 -17.85 11.01 7.04
C LYS A 126 -16.50 11.72 7.23
N SER A 127 -15.38 11.00 7.20
CA SER A 127 -14.05 11.51 7.52
C SER A 127 -13.10 11.58 6.31
N LEU A 128 -13.29 10.74 5.30
CA LEU A 128 -12.37 10.63 4.16
C LEU A 128 -12.71 11.56 2.99
N GLY A 129 -13.96 12.04 2.92
CA GLY A 129 -14.46 12.75 1.75
C GLY A 129 -14.66 11.83 0.54
N LYS A 130 -14.84 12.43 -0.64
CA LYS A 130 -15.09 11.68 -1.87
C LYS A 130 -13.78 11.07 -2.41
N PRO A 131 -13.82 9.82 -2.90
CA PRO A 131 -12.67 9.25 -3.60
C PRO A 131 -12.41 10.01 -4.90
N ALA A 132 -11.14 10.00 -5.33
CA ALA A 132 -10.75 10.48 -6.65
C ALA A 132 -11.31 9.56 -7.75
N GLU A 133 -11.21 8.25 -7.53
CA GLU A 133 -11.74 7.23 -8.42
C GLU A 133 -12.39 6.08 -7.63
N SER A 134 -13.36 5.41 -8.25
CA SER A 134 -14.00 4.23 -7.68
C SER A 134 -14.33 3.24 -8.77
N TYR A 135 -13.98 1.98 -8.54
CA TYR A 135 -14.26 0.89 -9.46
C TYR A 135 -14.61 -0.38 -8.70
N THR A 136 -15.25 -1.31 -9.39
CA THR A 136 -15.71 -2.57 -8.81
C THR A 136 -15.33 -3.72 -9.72
N PHE A 137 -14.84 -4.80 -9.13
CA PHE A 137 -14.49 -6.03 -9.84
C PHE A 137 -14.81 -7.26 -8.99
N GLU A 138 -14.84 -8.42 -9.65
CA GLU A 138 -15.05 -9.72 -9.01
C GLU A 138 -13.69 -10.34 -8.66
N ASP A 139 -13.54 -10.80 -7.43
CA ASP A 139 -12.37 -11.50 -6.91
C ASP A 139 -12.82 -12.78 -6.18
N GLY A 140 -12.48 -13.94 -6.72
CA GLY A 140 -12.82 -15.23 -6.10
C GLY A 140 -14.34 -15.50 -5.95
N GLY A 141 -15.19 -14.81 -6.71
CA GLY A 141 -16.65 -14.88 -6.58
C GLY A 141 -17.25 -13.87 -5.60
N ASP A 142 -16.41 -13.05 -4.98
CA ASP A 142 -16.82 -11.89 -4.20
C ASP A 142 -16.64 -10.60 -5.00
N GLN A 143 -17.61 -9.69 -4.88
CA GLN A 143 -17.46 -8.34 -5.42
C GLN A 143 -16.65 -7.45 -4.46
N LEU A 144 -15.65 -6.77 -5.02
CA LEU A 144 -14.80 -5.80 -4.34
C LEU A 144 -14.97 -4.42 -4.99
N THR A 145 -15.33 -3.43 -4.20
CA THR A 145 -15.34 -2.02 -4.61
C THR A 145 -14.10 -1.33 -4.06
N VAL A 146 -13.25 -0.75 -4.91
CA VAL A 146 -12.06 -0.01 -4.51
C VAL A 146 -12.32 1.47 -4.64
N HIS A 147 -12.02 2.22 -3.58
CA HIS A 147 -12.00 3.68 -3.55
C HIS A 147 -10.56 4.15 -3.52
N GLU A 148 -10.17 4.93 -4.53
CA GLU A 148 -8.84 5.51 -4.62
C GLU A 148 -8.85 6.97 -4.18
N TYR A 149 -7.85 7.32 -3.38
CA TYR A 149 -7.59 8.66 -2.89
C TYR A 149 -6.15 9.03 -3.23
N SER A 150 -5.77 10.28 -2.98
CA SER A 150 -4.38 10.71 -3.17
C SER A 150 -3.44 9.93 -2.24
N GLY A 151 -2.70 8.98 -2.81
CA GLY A 151 -1.64 8.22 -2.16
C GLY A 151 -2.05 6.97 -1.39
N TYR A 152 -3.34 6.61 -1.41
CA TYR A 152 -3.85 5.41 -0.76
C TYR A 152 -5.17 4.95 -1.38
N SER A 153 -5.53 3.69 -1.18
CA SER A 153 -6.80 3.10 -1.59
C SER A 153 -7.42 2.26 -0.48
N ILE A 154 -8.73 2.08 -0.56
CA ILE A 154 -9.51 1.25 0.37
C ILE A 154 -10.42 0.33 -0.45
N GLY A 155 -10.29 -0.97 -0.23
CA GLY A 155 -11.19 -1.97 -0.80
C GLY A 155 -12.30 -2.33 0.18
N PHE A 156 -13.54 -2.32 -0.30
CA PHE A 156 -14.73 -2.72 0.43
C PHE A 156 -15.32 -3.99 -0.18
N GLY A 157 -15.65 -4.96 0.67
CA GLY A 157 -16.39 -6.14 0.23
C GLY A 157 -17.88 -5.86 0.01
N GLN A 158 -18.61 -6.88 -0.46
CA GLN A 158 -20.07 -6.84 -0.66
C GLN A 158 -20.87 -6.32 0.54
N ASN A 159 -20.43 -6.66 1.76
CA ASN A 159 -21.03 -6.23 3.02
C ASN A 159 -20.70 -4.77 3.40
N LYS A 160 -20.06 -4.01 2.50
CA LYS A 160 -19.63 -2.62 2.70
C LYS A 160 -18.67 -2.45 3.88
N LYS A 161 -17.93 -3.50 4.21
CA LYS A 161 -16.84 -3.45 5.18
C LYS A 161 -15.49 -3.40 4.49
N VAL A 162 -14.53 -2.72 5.12
CA VAL A 162 -13.14 -2.67 4.66
C VAL A 162 -12.56 -4.08 4.60
N LYS A 163 -12.10 -4.47 3.41
CA LYS A 163 -11.37 -5.72 3.12
C LYS A 163 -9.87 -5.47 3.04
N PHE A 164 -9.45 -4.32 2.52
CA PHE A 164 -8.06 -3.92 2.58
C PHE A 164 -7.90 -2.39 2.57
N ILE A 165 -6.75 -1.93 3.07
CA ILE A 165 -6.23 -0.58 2.90
C ILE A 165 -4.84 -0.70 2.30
N GLU A 166 -4.50 0.14 1.32
CA GLU A 166 -3.16 0.24 0.76
C GLU A 166 -2.68 1.69 0.78
N VAL A 167 -1.44 1.91 1.22
CA VAL A 167 -0.72 3.18 1.10
C VAL A 167 0.46 2.96 0.17
N PHE A 168 0.53 3.76 -0.90
CA PHE A 168 1.52 3.61 -1.98
C PHE A 168 2.27 4.91 -2.29
N ASP A 169 1.88 6.05 -1.72
CA ASP A 169 2.59 7.32 -1.89
C ASP A 169 3.37 7.71 -0.63
N SER A 170 4.60 8.21 -0.82
CA SER A 170 5.51 8.61 0.26
C SER A 170 5.00 9.77 1.13
N LYS A 171 4.10 10.61 0.62
CA LYS A 171 3.52 11.76 1.34
C LYS A 171 2.28 11.38 2.14
N ALA A 172 1.67 10.23 1.86
CA ALA A 172 0.52 9.77 2.61
C ALA A 172 0.95 9.28 4.01
N SER A 173 0.32 9.83 5.07
CA SER A 173 0.51 9.29 6.43
C SER A 173 -0.04 7.88 6.50
N THR A 174 0.71 6.99 7.14
CA THR A 174 0.36 5.58 7.36
C THR A 174 -0.31 5.36 8.73
N GLY A 175 -0.18 6.30 9.66
CA GLY A 175 -0.60 6.11 11.06
C GLY A 175 0.21 5.04 11.82
N LEU A 176 1.38 4.64 11.31
CA LEU A 176 2.26 3.62 11.90
C LEU A 176 3.48 4.26 12.57
N ASN A 177 3.24 5.18 13.51
CA ASN A 177 4.28 5.87 14.27
C ASN A 177 5.38 6.50 13.41
N GLY A 178 4.99 7.20 12.34
CA GLY A 178 5.90 7.91 11.45
C GLY A 178 6.48 7.09 10.29
N LEU A 179 6.26 5.77 10.24
CA LEU A 179 6.69 4.96 9.10
C LEU A 179 6.05 5.44 7.80
N ARG A 180 6.79 5.50 6.68
CA ARG A 180 6.30 5.94 5.37
C ARG A 180 6.70 4.99 4.24
N VAL A 181 5.99 5.09 3.12
CA VAL A 181 6.47 4.55 1.85
C VAL A 181 7.75 5.29 1.47
N GLY A 182 8.75 4.55 1.01
CA GLY A 182 10.10 5.02 0.71
C GLY A 182 11.10 4.88 1.85
N ASP A 183 10.64 4.60 3.08
CA ASP A 183 11.54 4.31 4.20
C ASP A 183 12.30 3.00 3.99
N PRO A 184 13.53 2.87 4.52
CA PRO A 184 14.25 1.61 4.47
C PRO A 184 13.58 0.55 5.35
N GLU A 185 13.75 -0.73 4.99
CA GLU A 185 13.26 -1.90 5.74
C GLU A 185 13.57 -1.80 7.25
N LYS A 186 14.78 -1.35 7.59
CA LYS A 186 15.22 -1.18 8.99
C LYS A 186 14.30 -0.27 9.81
N SER A 187 13.68 0.74 9.20
CA SER A 187 12.71 1.61 9.90
C SER A 187 11.48 0.82 10.34
N ALA A 188 10.96 -0.07 9.48
CA ALA A 188 9.84 -0.94 9.83
C ALA A 188 10.21 -1.89 10.97
N LEU A 189 11.38 -2.52 10.93
CA LEU A 189 11.84 -3.41 11.99
C LEU A 189 11.95 -2.69 13.35
N ASN A 190 12.38 -1.43 13.35
CA ASN A 190 12.50 -0.63 14.56
C ASN A 190 11.13 -0.19 15.11
N LEU A 191 10.20 0.21 14.23
CA LEU A 191 8.91 0.80 14.62
C LEU A 191 7.82 -0.25 14.88
N LEU A 192 7.79 -1.31 14.09
CA LEU A 192 6.77 -2.36 14.12
C LEU A 192 7.24 -3.61 14.90
N GLY A 193 8.55 -3.79 15.05
CA GLY A 193 9.16 -4.95 15.69
C GLY A 193 9.49 -6.06 14.70
N LYS A 194 9.57 -7.30 15.19
CA LYS A 194 9.92 -8.47 14.37
C LYS A 194 8.72 -8.92 13.53
N PRO A 195 8.85 -9.07 12.20
CA PRO A 195 7.80 -9.62 11.36
C PRO A 195 7.67 -11.14 11.50
N ASP A 196 6.48 -11.65 11.19
CA ASP A 196 6.18 -13.09 11.08
C ASP A 196 6.75 -13.69 9.79
N THR A 197 6.81 -12.89 8.72
CA THR A 197 7.44 -13.26 7.45
C THR A 197 8.43 -12.18 7.05
N HIS A 198 9.63 -12.59 6.67
CA HIS A 198 10.69 -11.69 6.21
C HIS A 198 11.37 -12.33 5.00
N THR A 199 11.14 -11.73 3.84
CA THR A 199 11.80 -12.07 2.57
C THR A 199 12.42 -10.81 1.97
N ALA A 200 13.22 -10.96 0.91
CA ALA A 200 13.82 -9.81 0.22
C ALA A 200 12.80 -8.81 -0.35
N SER A 201 11.54 -9.22 -0.56
CA SER A 201 10.52 -8.38 -1.20
C SER A 201 9.31 -8.10 -0.31
N VAL A 202 9.21 -8.72 0.86
CA VAL A 202 8.03 -8.60 1.74
C VAL A 202 8.42 -8.76 3.19
N LEU A 203 7.92 -7.84 4.03
CA LEU A 203 7.70 -8.07 5.46
C LEU A 203 6.21 -8.29 5.70
N ALA A 204 5.85 -9.26 6.55
CA ALA A 204 4.46 -9.44 6.96
C ALA A 204 4.34 -9.61 8.48
N TYR A 205 3.34 -8.95 9.05
CA TYR A 205 3.03 -8.95 10.47
C TYR A 205 1.58 -9.43 10.63
N LYS A 206 1.41 -10.57 11.29
CA LYS A 206 0.09 -11.09 11.66
C LYS A 206 -0.49 -10.22 12.77
N ALA A 207 -1.78 -9.98 12.67
CA ALA A 207 -2.54 -9.25 13.67
C ALA A 207 -3.89 -9.93 13.87
N LYS A 208 -4.65 -9.44 14.84
CA LYS A 208 -6.01 -9.90 15.09
C LYS A 208 -6.88 -9.60 13.86
N ASP A 209 -7.45 -10.64 13.27
CA ASP A 209 -8.34 -10.58 12.11
C ASP A 209 -7.73 -9.81 10.93
N ALA A 210 -6.40 -9.73 10.85
CA ALA A 210 -5.71 -8.95 9.83
C ALA A 210 -4.27 -9.39 9.54
N LEU A 211 -3.78 -8.98 8.36
CA LEU A 211 -2.38 -9.10 7.95
C LEU A 211 -1.85 -7.75 7.46
N LEU A 212 -0.83 -7.22 8.12
CA LEU A 212 -0.08 -6.06 7.64
C LEU A 212 1.10 -6.54 6.78
N LYS A 213 1.14 -6.13 5.51
CA LYS A 213 2.23 -6.41 4.57
C LYS A 213 2.93 -5.11 4.18
N LEU A 214 4.25 -5.15 4.15
CA LEU A 214 5.09 -4.10 3.56
C LEU A 214 5.80 -4.74 2.38
N ASP A 215 5.49 -4.28 1.18
CA ASP A 215 6.21 -4.71 0.00
C ASP A 215 7.50 -3.89 -0.11
N LEU A 216 8.61 -4.58 -0.41
CA LEU A 216 9.95 -4.03 -0.47
C LEU A 216 10.45 -4.07 -1.92
N ASP A 217 11.16 -3.03 -2.31
CA ASP A 217 12.09 -3.07 -3.42
C ASP A 217 13.31 -3.93 -3.02
N PRO A 218 13.54 -5.10 -3.64
CA PRO A 218 14.63 -5.99 -3.28
C PRO A 218 16.02 -5.42 -3.61
N GLU A 219 16.12 -4.42 -4.48
CA GLU A 219 17.40 -3.82 -4.87
C GLU A 219 17.82 -2.71 -3.90
N ASN A 220 16.88 -1.84 -3.53
CA ASN A 220 17.15 -0.65 -2.71
C ASN A 220 16.76 -0.83 -1.24
N ASN A 221 16.08 -1.93 -0.92
CA ASN A 221 15.58 -2.29 0.39
C ASN A 221 14.70 -1.20 1.02
N LYS A 222 13.83 -0.62 0.19
CA LYS A 222 12.87 0.43 0.53
C LYS A 222 11.46 -0.09 0.45
N ILE A 223 10.60 0.39 1.33
CA ILE A 223 9.17 0.11 1.30
C ILE A 223 8.56 0.79 0.08
N ILE A 224 7.85 0.04 -0.76
CA ILE A 224 7.15 0.57 -1.94
C ILE A 224 5.63 0.64 -1.73
N SER A 225 5.08 -0.20 -0.85
CA SER A 225 3.67 -0.15 -0.45
C SER A 225 3.48 -0.76 0.93
N ILE A 226 2.46 -0.27 1.64
CA ILE A 226 2.03 -0.80 2.93
C ILE A 226 0.55 -1.16 2.82
N LYS A 227 0.21 -2.41 3.11
CA LYS A 227 -1.13 -2.95 2.92
C LYS A 227 -1.62 -3.60 4.20
N LEU A 228 -2.85 -3.31 4.59
CA LEU A 228 -3.54 -4.01 5.68
C LEU A 228 -4.72 -4.77 5.11
N PHE A 229 -4.71 -6.09 5.24
CA PHE A 229 -5.76 -6.98 4.75
C PHE A 229 -6.59 -7.51 5.91
N ALA A 230 -7.89 -7.66 5.72
CA ALA A 230 -8.73 -8.46 6.61
C ALA A 230 -8.31 -9.93 6.48
N ASP A 231 -8.09 -10.59 7.62
CA ASP A 231 -7.96 -12.05 7.64
C ASP A 231 -9.36 -12.65 7.47
N SER A 232 -9.44 -13.74 6.70
CA SER A 232 -10.72 -14.29 6.20
C SER A 232 -11.35 -15.28 7.18
#